data_AF-A0A2R6NMP6-F1
#
_entry.id   AF-A0A2R6NMP6-F1
#
_cell.length_a   1.000
_cell.length_b   1.000
_cell.length_c   1.000
_cell.angle_alpha   90.00
_cell.angle_beta   90.00
_cell.angle_gamma   90.00
#
_symmetry.space_group_name_H-M   'P 1'
#
loop_
_entity.id
_entity.type
_entity.pdbx_description
1 polymer ?
#
loop_
_entity_poly.entity_id
_entity_poly.type
_entity_poly.pdbx_seq_one_letter_code
_entity_poly.pdbx_strand_id
1 'polypeptide(L)'
;MYRLFEGSIPLEPHARALFLESSSELEEAHTAAALQGDTVAPNAEDEVFYHYVCFVPSRHSGNLYELDGSAKGPRDLGTQLAEGDDMLSEGALDTVRDYISREQGGDLSFALLALVRDDSGN
;
A
#
# COMPACT_ATOMS: atom_id res chain seq x y z
N MET A 1 13.77 -9.54 3.32
CA MET A 1 13.23 -8.20 2.97
C MET A 1 14.30 -7.17 2.56
N TYR A 2 15.40 -6.96 3.31
CA TYR A 2 16.45 -5.95 2.97
C TYR A 2 17.03 -6.11 1.55
N ARG A 3 17.28 -7.36 1.10
CA ARG A 3 17.79 -7.63 -0.25
C ARG A 3 16.78 -7.30 -1.35
N LEU A 4 15.49 -7.54 -1.10
CA LEU A 4 14.43 -7.18 -2.05
C LEU A 4 14.37 -5.67 -2.22
N PHE A 5 14.46 -4.93 -1.11
CA PHE A 5 14.46 -3.48 -1.14
C PHE A 5 15.66 -2.94 -1.95
N GLU A 6 16.89 -3.25 -1.56
CA GLU A 6 18.10 -2.76 -2.24
C GLU A 6 18.14 -3.17 -3.73
N GLY A 7 17.78 -4.41 -4.05
CA GLY A 7 17.76 -4.91 -5.42
C GLY A 7 16.69 -4.26 -6.31
N SER A 8 15.61 -3.76 -5.70
CA SER A 8 14.47 -3.15 -6.41
C SER A 8 14.65 -1.66 -6.74
N ILE A 9 15.46 -0.94 -5.95
CA ILE A 9 15.69 0.51 -6.10
C ILE A 9 16.18 0.89 -7.50
N PRO A 10 17.22 0.25 -8.07
CA PRO A 10 17.77 0.67 -9.36
C PRO A 10 16.91 0.24 -10.55
N LEU A 11 15.84 -0.53 -10.33
CA LEU A 11 15.00 -1.08 -11.39
C LEU A 11 13.87 -0.12 -11.76
N GLU A 12 13.64 -0.03 -13.07
CA GLU A 12 12.43 0.59 -13.64
C GLU A 12 11.16 -0.18 -13.21
N PRO A 13 9.97 0.47 -13.19
CA PRO A 13 8.77 -0.11 -12.59
C PRO A 13 8.42 -1.53 -13.01
N HIS A 14 8.50 -1.84 -14.31
CA HIS A 14 8.19 -3.19 -14.80
C HIS A 14 9.23 -4.23 -14.37
N ALA A 15 10.52 -3.88 -14.46
CA ALA A 15 11.59 -4.77 -14.00
C ALA A 15 11.53 -4.98 -12.48
N ARG A 16 11.08 -3.96 -11.73
CA ARG A 16 10.82 -4.05 -10.31
C ARG A 16 9.73 -5.07 -9.99
N ALA A 17 8.62 -5.05 -10.73
CA ALA A 17 7.54 -6.03 -10.57
C ALA A 17 8.04 -7.47 -10.80
N LEU A 18 8.71 -7.72 -11.93
CA LEU A 18 9.28 -9.04 -12.25
C LEU A 18 10.30 -9.52 -11.19
N PHE A 19 11.10 -8.60 -10.66
CA PHE A 19 12.04 -8.92 -9.59
C PHE A 19 11.33 -9.34 -8.29
N LEU A 20 10.23 -8.66 -7.93
CA LEU A 20 9.41 -9.06 -6.78
C LEU A 20 8.68 -10.38 -7.01
N GLU A 21 8.12 -10.59 -8.21
CA GLU A 21 7.42 -11.84 -8.59
C GLU A 21 8.35 -13.06 -8.56
N SER A 22 9.63 -12.90 -8.93
CA SER A 22 10.60 -13.99 -8.92
C SER A 22 11.18 -14.31 -7.54
N SER A 23 10.74 -13.61 -6.48
CA SER A 23 11.26 -13.78 -5.13
C SER A 23 10.53 -14.88 -4.35
N SER A 24 11.16 -16.05 -4.21
CA SER A 24 10.62 -17.13 -3.37
C SER A 24 10.46 -16.72 -1.90
N GLU A 25 11.35 -15.87 -1.36
CA GLU A 25 11.23 -15.34 0.02
C GLU A 25 9.93 -14.53 0.20
N LEU A 26 9.54 -13.77 -0.83
CA LEU A 26 8.33 -12.95 -0.79
C LEU A 26 7.08 -13.81 -0.98
N GLU A 27 7.14 -14.75 -1.92
CA GLU A 27 6.08 -15.73 -2.18
C GLU A 27 5.77 -16.55 -0.91
N GLU A 28 6.79 -17.14 -0.27
CA GLU A 28 6.62 -17.92 0.96
C GLU A 28 5.99 -17.10 2.09
N ALA A 29 6.46 -15.87 2.30
CA ALA A 29 5.90 -14.96 3.31
C ALA A 29 4.45 -14.56 2.98
N HIS A 30 4.15 -14.30 1.71
CA HIS A 30 2.80 -13.97 1.25
C HIS A 30 1.84 -15.16 1.44
N THR A 31 2.25 -16.37 1.02
CA THR A 31 1.45 -17.60 1.22
C THR A 31 1.21 -17.87 2.71
N ALA A 32 2.23 -17.72 3.56
CA ALA A 32 2.09 -17.90 5.00
C ALA A 32 1.11 -16.88 5.61
N ALA A 33 1.10 -15.64 5.14
CA ALA A 33 0.15 -14.60 5.58
C ALA A 33 -1.27 -14.86 5.05
N ALA A 34 -1.42 -15.31 3.80
CA ALA A 34 -2.72 -15.61 3.19
C ALA A 34 -3.48 -16.75 3.91
N LEU A 35 -2.75 -17.65 4.59
CA LEU A 35 -3.33 -18.74 5.39
C LEU A 35 -3.66 -18.33 6.85
N GLN A 36 -3.47 -17.06 7.21
CA GLN A 36 -3.78 -16.51 8.53
C GLN A 36 -5.05 -15.65 8.48
N GLY A 37 -5.51 -15.20 9.65
CA GLY A 37 -6.69 -14.37 9.82
C GLY A 37 -7.92 -15.16 10.24
N ASP A 38 -9.05 -14.45 10.33
CA ASP A 38 -10.31 -15.01 10.85
C ASP A 38 -11.15 -15.71 9.77
N THR A 39 -10.74 -15.63 8.49
CA THR A 39 -11.43 -16.24 7.36
C THR A 39 -10.55 -17.27 6.65
N VAL A 40 -11.17 -18.27 6.04
CA VAL A 40 -10.46 -19.26 5.22
C VAL A 40 -10.01 -18.61 3.91
N ALA A 41 -8.77 -18.89 3.50
CA ALA A 41 -8.27 -18.46 2.19
C ALA A 41 -9.17 -19.00 1.06
N PRO A 42 -9.54 -18.17 0.07
CA PRO A 42 -10.30 -18.63 -1.09
C PRO A 42 -9.46 -19.57 -1.98
N ASN A 43 -10.10 -20.20 -2.97
CA ASN A 43 -9.33 -20.93 -3.98
C ASN A 43 -8.54 -19.94 -4.85
N ALA A 44 -7.39 -20.38 -5.35
CA ALA A 44 -6.54 -19.56 -6.20
C ALA A 44 -7.22 -19.10 -7.50
N GLU A 45 -8.24 -19.84 -7.96
CA GLU A 45 -9.00 -19.57 -9.19
C GLU A 45 -10.27 -18.73 -8.94
N ASP A 46 -10.59 -18.41 -7.68
CA ASP A 46 -11.77 -17.60 -7.36
C ASP A 46 -11.52 -16.14 -7.79
N GLU A 47 -12.55 -15.49 -8.34
CA GLU A 47 -12.45 -14.09 -8.77
C GLU A 47 -12.35 -13.15 -7.56
N VAL A 48 -11.32 -12.31 -7.53
CA VAL A 48 -11.07 -11.35 -6.45
C VAL A 48 -11.33 -9.93 -6.97
N PHE A 49 -12.36 -9.29 -6.42
CA PHE A 49 -12.74 -7.92 -6.78
C PHE A 49 -12.09 -6.84 -5.90
N TYR A 50 -11.35 -7.24 -4.86
CA TYR A 50 -10.71 -6.33 -3.92
C TYR A 50 -9.28 -6.00 -4.33
N HIS A 51 -8.86 -4.78 -4.05
CA HIS A 51 -7.54 -4.27 -4.43
C HIS A 51 -6.88 -3.51 -3.27
N TYR A 52 -5.57 -3.69 -3.10
CA TYR A 52 -4.79 -2.92 -2.13
C TYR A 52 -4.09 -1.76 -2.82
N VAL A 53 -4.26 -0.56 -2.25
CA VAL A 53 -3.50 0.64 -2.58
C VAL A 53 -2.82 1.19 -1.32
N CYS A 54 -1.76 1.99 -1.49
CA CYS A 54 -1.02 2.56 -0.38
C CYS A 54 -0.91 4.09 -0.52
N PHE A 55 -1.14 4.81 0.58
CA PHE A 55 -0.99 6.26 0.65
C PHE A 55 0.25 6.62 1.46
N VAL A 56 1.16 7.41 0.88
CA VAL A 56 2.42 7.79 1.54
C VAL A 56 2.82 9.24 1.25
N PRO A 57 3.40 9.96 2.21
CA PRO A 57 4.02 11.24 1.94
C PRO A 57 5.40 11.03 1.29
N SER A 58 5.70 11.84 0.28
CA SER A 58 7.03 11.93 -0.29
C SER A 58 8.00 12.54 0.71
N ARG A 59 9.13 11.88 0.93
CA ARG A 59 10.23 12.42 1.76
C ARG A 59 10.92 13.63 1.13
N HIS A 60 10.72 13.88 -0.16
CA HIS A 60 11.35 14.98 -0.89
C HIS A 60 10.46 16.22 -0.97
N SER A 61 9.17 16.03 -1.27
CA SER A 61 8.23 17.13 -1.47
C SER A 61 7.25 17.33 -0.31
N GLY A 62 7.05 16.32 0.55
CA GLY A 62 5.95 16.31 1.52
C GLY A 62 4.57 16.07 0.91
N ASN A 63 4.47 15.96 -0.43
CA ASN A 63 3.20 15.66 -1.11
C ASN A 63 2.76 14.22 -0.83
N LEU A 64 1.45 14.02 -0.71
CA LEU A 64 0.83 12.72 -0.62
C LEU A 64 0.75 12.05 -1.99
N TYR A 65 1.13 10.78 -2.03
CA TYR A 65 1.04 9.93 -3.19
C TYR A 65 0.18 8.71 -2.91
N GLU A 66 -0.61 8.32 -3.90
CA GLU A 66 -1.19 6.99 -3.99
C GLU A 66 -0.26 6.08 -4.81
N LEU A 67 0.01 4.90 -4.26
CA LEU A 67 0.76 3.83 -4.87
C LEU A 67 -0.20 2.69 -5.19
N ASP A 68 -0.50 2.55 -6.47
CA ASP A 68 -1.37 1.52 -7.04
C ASP A 68 -0.55 0.73 -8.08
N GLY A 69 -0.39 -0.58 -7.87
CA GLY A 69 0.38 -1.46 -8.75
C GLY A 69 -0.22 -1.63 -10.16
N SER A 70 -1.51 -1.32 -10.33
CA SER A 70 -2.19 -1.34 -11.64
C SER A 70 -1.98 -0.03 -12.44
N ALA A 71 -1.54 1.03 -11.78
CA ALA A 71 -1.28 2.32 -12.39
C ALA A 71 0.11 2.38 -13.06
N LYS A 72 0.32 3.42 -13.90
CA LYS A 72 1.60 3.64 -14.59
C LYS A 72 2.72 4.22 -13.70
N GLY A 73 2.45 4.43 -12.42
CA GLY A 73 3.37 5.01 -11.46
C GLY A 73 2.64 5.70 -10.30
N PRO A 74 3.39 6.29 -9.35
CA PRO A 74 2.82 7.03 -8.22
C PRO A 74 1.93 8.18 -8.70
N ARG A 75 0.76 8.33 -8.08
CA ARG A 75 -0.19 9.41 -8.37
C ARG A 75 -0.08 10.48 -7.29
N ASP A 76 0.32 11.69 -7.67
CA ASP A 76 0.32 12.85 -6.76
C ASP A 76 -1.14 13.25 -6.45
N LEU A 77 -1.48 13.35 -5.18
CA LEU A 77 -2.83 13.68 -4.72
C LEU A 77 -3.03 15.19 -4.53
N GLY A 78 -1.97 15.99 -4.69
CA GLY A 78 -2.03 17.44 -4.58
C GLY A 78 -2.06 17.98 -3.14
N THR A 79 -2.12 17.11 -2.14
CA THR A 79 -2.04 17.48 -0.73
C THR A 79 -0.58 17.43 -0.27
N GLN A 80 -0.09 18.53 0.30
CA GLN A 80 1.23 18.60 0.92
C GLN A 80 1.09 18.64 2.44
N LEU A 81 1.81 17.75 3.14
CA LEU A 81 1.83 17.74 4.60
C LEU A 81 2.75 18.83 5.15
N ALA A 82 2.39 19.37 6.32
CA ALA A 82 3.24 20.31 7.03
C ALA A 82 4.44 19.59 7.68
N GLU A 83 5.43 20.35 8.12
CA GLU A 83 6.57 19.78 8.85
C GLU A 83 6.10 19.13 10.16
N GLY A 84 6.43 17.86 10.33
CA GLY A 84 6.03 17.07 11.51
C GLY A 84 4.68 16.35 11.38
N ASP A 85 3.92 16.59 10.31
CA ASP A 85 2.71 15.83 10.00
C ASP A 85 3.02 14.43 9.45
N ASP A 86 2.09 13.51 9.67
CA ASP A 86 2.13 12.15 9.12
C ASP A 86 0.79 11.76 8.47
N MET A 87 0.66 10.49 8.09
CA MET A 87 -0.55 9.97 7.45
C MET A 87 -1.80 9.99 8.33
N LEU A 88 -1.65 10.20 9.65
CA LEU A 88 -2.75 10.31 10.61
C LEU A 88 -3.11 11.77 10.94
N SER A 89 -2.38 12.76 10.42
CA SER A 89 -2.77 14.16 10.49
C SER A 89 -4.05 14.41 9.68
N GLU A 90 -4.88 15.38 10.11
CA GLU A 90 -6.20 15.63 9.50
C GLU A 90 -6.12 15.89 7.98
N GLY A 91 -5.11 16.63 7.49
CA GLY A 91 -4.95 16.86 6.05
C GLY A 91 -4.73 15.58 5.22
N ALA A 92 -4.02 14.60 5.79
CA ALA A 92 -3.85 13.29 5.17
C ALA A 92 -5.14 12.49 5.23
N LEU A 93 -5.79 12.45 6.40
CA LEU A 93 -7.03 11.72 6.59
C LEU A 93 -8.16 12.27 5.71
N ASP A 94 -8.27 13.58 5.53
CA ASP A 94 -9.23 14.20 4.61
C ASP A 94 -9.00 13.77 3.17
N THR A 95 -7.74 13.68 2.73
CA THR A 95 -7.39 13.18 1.40
C THR A 95 -7.81 11.71 1.22
N VAL A 96 -7.61 10.87 2.22
CA VAL A 96 -8.03 9.45 2.21
C VAL A 96 -9.55 9.32 2.26
N ARG A 97 -10.25 10.14 3.05
CA ARG A 97 -11.73 10.18 3.11
C ARG A 97 -12.32 10.59 1.76
N ASP A 98 -11.73 11.57 1.10
CA ASP A 98 -12.12 12.01 -0.24
C ASP A 98 -11.95 10.90 -1.27
N TYR A 99 -10.85 10.16 -1.22
CA TYR A 99 -10.61 9.00 -2.07
C TYR A 99 -11.71 7.94 -1.88
N ILE A 100 -11.95 7.51 -0.64
CA ILE A 100 -12.97 6.50 -0.32
C ILE A 100 -14.34 6.97 -0.80
N SER A 101 -14.69 8.25 -0.58
CA SER A 101 -15.99 8.80 -0.97
C SER A 101 -16.20 8.78 -2.49
N ARG A 102 -15.14 8.94 -3.29
CA ARG A 102 -15.20 8.93 -4.77
C ARG A 102 -15.29 7.51 -5.32
N GLU A 103 -14.47 6.60 -4.82
CA GLU A 103 -14.35 5.23 -5.36
C GLU A 103 -15.52 4.33 -4.94
N GLN A 104 -16.13 4.56 -3.77
CA GLN A 104 -17.16 3.66 -3.25
C GLN A 104 -18.50 3.78 -3.97
N GLY A 105 -18.87 4.95 -4.51
CA GLY A 105 -20.21 5.14 -5.12
C GLY A 105 -21.39 4.74 -4.22
N GLY A 106 -21.19 4.57 -2.90
CA GLY A 106 -22.15 4.06 -1.93
C GLY A 106 -21.97 2.61 -1.46
N ASP A 107 -20.98 1.85 -1.96
CA ASP A 107 -20.56 0.57 -1.41
C ASP A 107 -19.84 0.77 -0.05
N LEU A 108 -19.95 -0.21 0.84
CA LEU A 108 -19.33 -0.20 2.17
C LEU A 108 -18.15 -1.19 2.27
N SER A 109 -17.79 -1.84 1.17
CA SER A 109 -16.80 -2.90 1.13
C SER A 109 -15.37 -2.34 1.06
N PHE A 110 -14.92 -1.70 2.15
CA PHE A 110 -13.53 -1.24 2.30
C PHE A 110 -12.94 -1.58 3.66
N ALA A 111 -11.61 -1.66 3.70
CA ALA A 111 -10.83 -1.73 4.91
C ALA A 111 -9.68 -0.71 4.82
N LEU A 112 -9.34 -0.11 5.96
CA LEU A 112 -8.20 0.80 6.08
C LEU A 112 -7.30 0.32 7.21
N LEU A 113 -5.99 0.23 6.92
CA LEU A 113 -4.96 -0.14 7.87
C LEU A 113 -3.91 0.96 7.91
N ALA A 114 -3.38 1.24 9.09
CA ALA A 114 -2.30 2.20 9.29
C ALA A 114 -1.02 1.48 9.73
N LEU A 115 0.10 1.75 9.05
CA LEU A 115 1.42 1.36 9.52
C LEU A 115 1.91 2.42 10.51
N VAL A 116 1.95 2.06 11.78
CA VAL A 116 2.34 2.95 12.88
C VAL A 116 3.64 2.49 13.52
N ARG A 117 4.27 3.37 14.30
CA ARG A 117 5.40 2.98 15.14
C ARG A 117 4.93 1.92 16.14
N ASP A 118 5.74 0.90 16.32
CA ASP A 118 5.55 -0.02 17.43
C ASP A 118 5.91 0.69 18.74
N ASP A 119 4.90 1.01 19.54
CA ASP A 119 5.05 1.61 20.86
C ASP A 119 5.25 0.56 21.96
N SER A 120 5.33 -0.73 21.62
CA SER A 120 5.77 -1.77 22.55
C SER A 120 7.28 -1.65 22.78
N GLY A 121 7.66 -0.74 23.66
CA GLY A 121 9.07 -0.41 23.94
C GLY A 121 9.91 -1.61 24.36
N ASN A 122 10.76 -2.08 23.44
CA ASN A 122 11.87 -2.99 23.70
C ASN A 122 13.19 -2.35 23.26
#